data_AF-A0A523UTP2-F1
#
_entry.id   AF-A0A523UTP2-F1
#
_cell.length_a   1.000
_cell.length_b   1.000
_cell.length_c   1.000
_cell.angle_alpha   90.00
_cell.angle_beta   90.00
_cell.angle_gamma   90.00
#
_symmetry.space_group_name_H-M   'P 1'
#
loop_
_entity.id
_entity.type
_entity.pdbx_description
1 polymer ?
#
loop_
_entity_poly.entity_id
_entity_poly.type
_entity_poly.pdbx_seq_one_letter_code
_entity_poly.pdbx_strand_id
1 'polypeptide(L)' 'KIKKHKDGSLSLSFPAPALYEVKRWILQWGQEAEALEPKELRQSIAEDVQKLAKRYKKRVK' A
#
# COMPACT_ATOMS: atom_id res chain seq x y z
N LYS A 1 5.60 4.59 -15.93
CA LYS A 1 6.07 5.98 -15.76
C LYS A 1 6.59 6.17 -14.34
N ILE A 2 7.75 6.80 -14.21
CA ILE A 2 8.38 7.11 -12.91
C ILE A 2 8.45 8.63 -12.79
N LYS A 3 8.09 9.17 -11.61
CA LYS A 3 8.23 10.59 -11.27
C LYS A 3 8.99 10.71 -9.95
N LYS A 4 10.14 11.39 -9.97
CA LYS A 4 10.90 11.74 -8.77
C LYS A 4 10.41 13.09 -8.22
N HIS A 5 10.39 13.23 -6.91
CA HIS A 5 10.01 14.45 -6.21
C HIS A 5 11.21 15.09 -5.51
N LYS A 6 11.09 16.37 -5.15
CA LYS A 6 12.18 17.15 -4.53
C LYS A 6 12.54 16.68 -3.11
N ASP A 7 11.58 16.06 -2.42
CA ASP A 7 11.74 15.51 -1.08
C ASP A 7 12.43 14.13 -1.07
N GLY A 8 12.84 13.62 -2.24
CA GLY A 8 13.47 12.31 -2.39
C GLY A 8 12.48 11.16 -2.59
N SER A 9 11.17 11.40 -2.51
CA SER A 9 10.15 10.38 -2.80
C SER A 9 9.99 10.11 -4.30
N LEU A 10 9.31 9.03 -4.64
CA LEU A 10 9.08 8.62 -6.03
C LEU A 10 7.66 8.07 -6.22
N SER A 11 6.99 8.52 -7.27
CA SER A 11 5.72 7.94 -7.74
C SER A 11 5.95 7.06 -8.96
N LEU A 12 5.42 5.84 -8.90
CA LEU A 12 5.47 4.84 -9.96
C LEU A 12 4.05 4.57 -10.47
N SER A 13 3.83 4.71 -11.77
CA SER A 13 2.55 4.43 -12.44
C SER A 13 2.79 3.41 -13.55
N PHE A 14 2.07 2.29 -13.55
CA PHE A 14 2.24 1.23 -14.53
C PHE A 14 0.91 0.47 -14.70
N PRO A 15 0.65 -0.11 -15.90
CA PRO A 15 -0.45 -1.04 -16.03
C PRO A 15 -0.13 -2.31 -15.22
N ALA A 16 -1.10 -2.76 -14.42
CA ALA A 16 -0.99 -3.99 -13.66
C ALA A 16 -2.12 -4.94 -14.09
N PRO A 17 -1.83 -6.25 -14.29
CA PRO A 17 -2.85 -7.22 -14.66
C PRO A 17 -3.87 -7.46 -13.53
N ALA A 18 -3.47 -7.25 -12.28
CA ALA A 18 -4.34 -7.37 -11.12
C ALA A 18 -3.93 -6.43 -9.98
N LEU A 19 -4.90 -5.81 -9.31
CA LEU A 19 -4.66 -4.97 -8.12
C LEU A 19 -4.17 -5.78 -6.91
N TYR A 20 -4.47 -7.08 -6.87
CA TYR A 20 -4.09 -7.96 -5.76
C TYR A 20 -2.57 -8.08 -5.56
N GLU A 21 -1.84 -8.22 -6.66
CA GLU A 21 -0.37 -8.33 -6.63
C GLU A 21 0.27 -7.01 -6.22
N VAL A 22 -0.23 -5.89 -6.78
CA VAL A 22 0.21 -4.54 -6.42
C VAL A 22 -0.03 -4.27 -4.93
N LYS A 23 -1.20 -4.66 -4.40
CA LYS A 23 -1.50 -4.56 -2.97
C LYS A 23 -0.46 -5.30 -2.12
N ARG A 24 -0.17 -6.57 -2.46
CA ARG A 24 0.80 -7.37 -1.70
C ARG A 24 2.19 -6.73 -1.74
N TRP A 25 2.61 -6.26 -2.91
CA TRP A 25 3.88 -5.58 -3.07
C TRP A 25 3.96 -4.31 -2.21
N ILE A 26 2.93 -3.45 -2.23
CA ILE A 26 2.88 -2.25 -1.39
C ILE A 26 2.96 -2.62 0.10
N LEU A 27 2.19 -3.60 0.55
CA LEU A 27 2.17 -4.03 1.96
C LEU A 27 3.52 -4.57 2.46
N GLN A 28 4.38 -5.10 1.58
CA GLN A 28 5.74 -5.55 1.96
C GLN A 28 6.62 -4.40 2.43
N TRP A 29 6.39 -3.18 1.94
CA TRP A 29 7.12 -1.97 2.34
C TRP A 29 6.60 -1.35 3.63
N GLY A 30 5.46 -1.82 4.15
CA GLY A 30 4.84 -1.25 5.33
C GLY A 30 4.44 0.22 5.12
N GLN A 31 4.91 1.10 6.00
CA GLN A 31 4.60 2.54 5.94
C GLN A 31 5.37 3.31 4.85
N GLU A 32 6.39 2.71 4.26
CA GLU A 32 7.29 3.38 3.30
C GLU A 32 6.71 3.46 1.88
N ALA A 33 5.55 2.84 1.64
CA ALA A 33 4.83 2.90 0.37
C ALA A 33 3.32 3.06 0.56
N GLU A 34 2.69 3.84 -0.31
CA GLU A 34 1.22 3.94 -0.38
C GLU A 34 0.71 3.81 -1.82
N ALA A 35 -0.50 3.27 -1.99
CA ALA A 35 -1.20 3.34 -3.27
C ALA A 35 -1.84 4.71 -3.43
N LEU A 36 -1.61 5.43 -4.52
CA LEU A 36 -2.30 6.71 -4.80
C LEU A 36 -3.60 6.51 -5.59
N GLU A 37 -3.65 5.50 -6.46
CA GLU A 37 -4.77 5.15 -7.32
C GLU A 37 -4.66 3.67 -7.75
N PRO A 38 -5.76 3.02 -8.19
CA PRO A 38 -7.14 3.50 -8.13
C PRO A 38 -7.72 3.42 -6.71
N LYS A 39 -8.92 3.97 -6.50
CA LYS A 39 -9.55 4.09 -5.17
C LYS A 39 -9.76 2.73 -4.50
N GLU A 40 -10.12 1.71 -5.27
CA GLU A 40 -10.40 0.36 -4.78
C GLU A 40 -9.13 -0.29 -4.21
N LEU A 41 -7.96 -0.01 -4.79
CA LEU A 41 -6.67 -0.48 -4.27
C LEU A 41 -6.38 0.16 -2.90
N ARG A 42 -6.59 1.48 -2.77
CA ARG A 42 -6.45 2.21 -1.50
C ARG A 42 -7.37 1.65 -0.41
N GLN A 43 -8.64 1.42 -0.76
CA GLN A 43 -9.62 0.85 0.17
C GLN A 43 -9.20 -0.55 0.64
N SER A 44 -8.80 -1.42 -0.29
CA SER A 44 -8.40 -2.79 0.04
C SER A 44 -7.16 -2.84 0.95
N ILE A 45 -6.18 -1.97 0.73
CA ILE A 45 -5.01 -1.83 1.63
C ILE A 45 -5.45 -1.36 3.02
N ALA A 46 -6.30 -0.33 3.11
CA ALA A 46 -6.77 0.20 4.38
C ALA A 46 -7.49 -0.86 5.22
N GLU A 47 -8.35 -1.66 4.58
CA GLU A 47 -9.05 -2.78 5.25
C GLU A 47 -8.09 -3.83 5.80
N ASP A 48 -7.08 -4.23 5.02
CA ASP A 48 -6.10 -5.24 5.43
C ASP A 48 -5.23 -4.72 6.58
N VAL A 49 -4.78 -3.47 6.51
CA VAL A 49 -4.02 -2.81 7.60
C VAL A 49 -4.85 -2.72 8.88
N GLN A 50 -6.14 -2.38 8.80
CA GLN A 50 -7.02 -2.36 9.97
C GLN A 50 -7.17 -3.75 10.60
N LYS A 51 -7.34 -4.81 9.79
CA LYS A 51 -7.41 -6.19 10.28
C LYS A 51 -6.09 -6.61 10.93
N LEU A 52 -4.96 -6.25 10.32
CA LEU A 52 -3.62 -6.50 10.84
C LEU A 52 -3.39 -5.82 12.18
N ALA A 53 -3.67 -4.52 12.27
CA ALA A 53 -3.55 -3.73 13.49
C ALA A 53 -4.40 -4.32 14.62
N LYS A 54 -5.66 -4.72 14.34
CA LYS A 54 -6.52 -5.40 15.32
C LYS A 54 -5.90 -6.71 15.82
N ARG A 55 -5.26 -7.50 14.95
CA ARG A 55 -4.62 -8.77 15.31
C ARG A 55 -3.43 -8.57 16.24
N TYR A 56 -2.58 -7.59 15.97
CA TYR A 56 -1.42 -7.31 16.82
C TYR A 56 -1.79 -6.59 18.12
N LYS A 57 -2.77 -5.66 18.08
CA LYS A 57 -3.28 -5.00 19.30
C LYS A 57 -3.84 -5.99 20.33
N LYS A 58 -4.41 -7.12 19.87
CA LYS A 58 -4.91 -8.19 20.76
C LYS A 58 -3.81 -9.00 21.44
N ARG A 59 -2.62 -9.10 20.82
CA ARG A 59 -1.53 -10.00 21.25
C ARG A 59 -0.41 -9.31 22.03
N VAL A 60 -0.38 -7.97 22.00
CA VAL A 60 0.59 -7.14 22.75
C VAL A 60 -0.03 -6.63 24.06
N LYS A 61 -1.19 -7.16 24.46
CA LYS A 61 -1.75 -6.96 25.80
C LYS A 61 -1.18 -7.98 26.77
#